data_AF-A0A3D5B3G0-F1
#
_entry.id   AF-A0A3D5B3G0-F1
#
_cell.length_a   1.000
_cell.length_b   1.000
_cell.length_c   1.000
_cell.angle_alpha   90.00
_cell.angle_beta   90.00
_cell.angle_gamma   90.00
#
_symmetry.space_group_name_H-M   'P 1'
#
loop_
_entity.id
_entity.type
_entity.pdbx_description
1 polymer ?
#
loop_
_entity_poly.entity_id
_entity_poly.type
_entity_poly.pdbx_seq_one_letter_code
_entity_poly.pdbx_strand_id
1 'polypeptide(L)'
;MELVGNIESIVFRNAENGYTVAHIATPKRVTCVGVFPPVTEGERVVMTGDYVVNRNFGEQFKVTSVKVSPPTGRESMIRYLSGGLFKGVGEVTAKNIV
;
A
#
# COMPACT_ATOMS: atom_id res chain seq x y z
N MET A 1 5.40 5.35 15.69
CA MET A 1 3.93 5.33 15.92
C MET A 1 3.31 4.12 15.26
N GLU A 2 2.19 3.62 15.77
CA GLU A 2 1.40 2.56 15.13
C GLU A 2 0.10 3.14 14.56
N LEU A 3 -0.26 2.73 13.35
CA LEU A 3 -1.45 3.13 12.62
C LEU A 3 -2.18 1.87 12.16
N VAL A 4 -3.42 1.71 12.63
CA VAL A 4 -4.29 0.59 12.25
C VAL A 4 -5.44 1.13 11.43
N GLY A 5 -5.67 0.52 10.27
CA GLY A 5 -6.78 0.90 9.41
C GLY A 5 -6.99 -0.06 8.26
N ASN A 6 -7.94 0.29 7.41
CA ASN A 6 -8.24 -0.47 6.21
C ASN A 6 -7.63 0.24 5.01
N ILE A 7 -7.10 -0.51 4.05
CA ILE A 7 -6.63 0.06 2.79
C ILE A 7 -7.85 0.54 2.02
N GLU A 8 -7.95 1.85 1.85
CA GLU A 8 -9.01 2.47 1.06
C GLU A 8 -8.70 2.32 -0.42
N SER A 9 -7.53 2.83 -0.83
CA SER A 9 -7.03 2.71 -2.20
C SER A 9 -5.51 2.73 -2.27
N ILE A 10 -4.95 2.02 -3.25
CA ILE A 10 -3.52 2.02 -3.54
C ILE A 10 -3.26 3.04 -4.64
N VAL A 11 -2.55 4.12 -4.32
CA VAL A 11 -2.25 5.21 -5.26
C VAL A 11 -1.10 4.83 -6.18
N PHE A 12 -0.08 4.20 -5.63
CA PHE A 12 1.12 3.82 -6.38
C PHE A 12 1.75 2.58 -5.76
N ARG A 13 2.33 1.72 -6.58
CA ARG A 13 3.11 0.58 -6.12
C ARG A 13 4.24 0.30 -7.09
N ASN A 14 5.44 0.17 -6.55
CA ASN A 14 6.63 -0.27 -7.25
C ASN A 14 6.86 -1.75 -6.93
N ALA A 15 6.86 -2.58 -7.98
CA ALA A 15 7.02 -4.03 -7.87
C ALA A 15 8.49 -4.46 -7.69
N GLU A 16 9.46 -3.61 -8.00
CA GLU A 16 10.89 -3.92 -7.94
C GLU A 16 11.45 -3.82 -6.51
N ASN A 17 11.03 -2.78 -5.76
CA ASN A 17 11.47 -2.55 -4.39
C ASN A 17 10.34 -2.71 -3.35
N GLY A 18 9.11 -2.97 -3.79
CA GLY A 18 7.93 -3.08 -2.92
C GLY A 18 7.40 -1.75 -2.38
N TYR A 19 7.91 -0.61 -2.87
CA TYR A 19 7.49 0.72 -2.42
C TYR A 19 6.05 0.99 -2.81
N THR A 20 5.18 1.20 -1.84
CA THR A 20 3.75 1.39 -2.06
C THR A 20 3.31 2.69 -1.39
N VAL A 21 2.39 3.39 -2.06
CA VAL A 21 1.67 4.54 -1.55
C VAL A 21 0.22 4.14 -1.49
N ALA A 22 -0.34 4.09 -0.29
CA ALA A 22 -1.72 3.70 -0.07
C ALA A 22 -2.43 4.71 0.84
N HIS A 23 -3.71 4.92 0.57
CA HIS A 23 -4.59 5.65 1.46
C HIS A 23 -5.18 4.66 2.46
N ILE A 24 -4.97 4.94 3.74
CA ILE A 24 -5.54 4.15 4.82
C ILE A 24 -6.75 4.91 5.36
N ALA A 25 -7.90 4.22 5.34
CA ALA A 25 -9.10 4.64 6.02
C ALA A 25 -8.93 4.39 7.52
N THR A 26 -8.67 5.47 8.23
CA THR A 26 -8.73 5.57 9.71
C THR A 26 -9.82 6.61 10.04
N PRO A 27 -10.05 7.06 11.30
CA PRO A 27 -10.92 8.22 11.54
C PRO A 27 -10.56 9.48 10.73
N LYS A 28 -9.34 9.55 10.18
CA LYS A 28 -8.96 10.48 9.11
C LYS A 28 -8.34 9.72 7.93
N ARG A 29 -8.46 10.25 6.71
CA ARG A 29 -7.74 9.71 5.55
C ARG A 29 -6.25 10.01 5.71
N VAL A 30 -5.41 8.98 5.76
CA VAL A 30 -3.96 9.13 5.92
C VAL A 30 -3.24 8.52 4.72
N THR A 31 -2.36 9.30 4.09
CA THR A 31 -1.50 8.80 3.01
C THR A 31 -0.28 8.14 3.61
N CYS A 32 -0.16 6.82 3.42
CA CYS A 32 0.95 6.02 3.91
C CYS A 32 1.91 5.69 2.76
N VAL A 33 3.21 5.83 3.02
CA VAL A 33 4.29 5.63 2.04
C VAL A 33 5.40 4.78 2.66
N GLY A 34 5.96 3.84 1.91
CA GLY A 34 6.93 2.89 2.46
C GLY A 34 6.98 1.60 1.67
N VAL A 35 7.61 0.55 2.20
CA VAL A 35 7.66 -0.77 1.55
C VAL A 35 6.57 -1.64 2.15
N PHE A 36 5.69 -2.16 1.29
CA PHE A 36 4.53 -2.95 1.71
C PHE A 36 4.61 -4.33 1.06
N PRO A 37 4.26 -5.40 1.79
CA PRO A 37 3.96 -6.68 1.17
C PRO A 37 2.74 -6.50 0.25
N PRO A 38 2.49 -7.47 -0.65
CA PRO A 38 1.30 -7.41 -1.49
C PRO A 38 0.05 -7.23 -0.61
N VAL A 39 -0.74 -6.21 -0.94
CA VAL A 39 -1.94 -5.80 -0.21
C VAL A 39 -3.01 -5.43 -1.20
N THR A 40 -4.27 -5.48 -0.80
CA THR A 40 -5.42 -5.12 -1.63
C THR A 40 -6.33 -4.17 -0.89
N GLU A 41 -7.07 -3.38 -1.66
CA GLU A 41 -8.12 -2.49 -1.14
C GLU A 41 -9.15 -3.30 -0.34
N GLY A 42 -9.54 -2.79 0.83
CA GLY A 42 -10.41 -3.45 1.79
C GLY A 42 -9.68 -4.26 2.87
N GLU A 43 -8.40 -4.60 2.68
CA GLU A 43 -7.61 -5.33 3.67
C GLU A 43 -7.35 -4.49 4.92
N ARG A 44 -7.38 -5.13 6.09
CA ARG A 44 -6.96 -4.50 7.35
C ARG A 44 -5.46 -4.64 7.52
N VAL A 45 -4.79 -3.51 7.70
CA VAL A 45 -3.35 -3.44 7.89
C VAL A 45 -2.99 -2.70 9.18
N VAL A 46 -1.95 -3.21 9.83
CA VAL A 46 -1.30 -2.59 11.00
C VAL A 46 0.04 -2.09 10.54
N MET A 47 0.27 -0.80 10.64
CA MET A 47 1.43 -0.11 10.10
C MET A 47 2.19 0.57 11.21
N THR A 48 3.51 0.54 11.17
CA THR A 48 4.35 1.18 12.17
C THR A 48 5.34 2.07 11.45
N GLY A 49 5.46 3.31 11.89
CA GLY A 49 6.24 4.33 11.20
C GLY A 49 6.11 5.70 11.84
N ASP A 50 6.47 6.72 11.08
CA ASP A 50 6.53 8.11 11.54
C ASP A 50 5.83 9.04 10.55
N TYR A 51 5.16 10.07 11.06
CA TYR A 51 4.58 11.12 10.23
C TYR A 51 5.68 12.07 9.75
N VAL A 52 5.73 12.23 8.43
CA VAL A 52 6.64 13.14 7.75
C VAL A 52 5.81 14.18 7.04
N VAL A 53 6.02 15.44 7.38
CA VAL A 53 5.31 16.54 6.73
C VAL A 53 6.10 16.98 5.50
N ASN A 54 5.50 16.80 4.33
CA ASN A 54 6.05 17.28 3.08
C ASN A 54 5.46 18.67 2.78
N ARG A 55 6.32 19.65 2.48
CA ARG A 55 5.89 21.04 2.25
C ARG A 55 4.93 21.20 1.06
N ASN A 56 4.98 20.29 0.08
CA ASN A 56 4.15 20.35 -1.13
C ASN A 56 2.86 19.52 -1.05
N PHE A 57 2.84 18.43 -0.27
CA PHE A 57 1.75 17.45 -0.27
C PHE A 57 1.09 17.27 1.11
N GLY A 58 1.62 17.91 2.16
CA GLY A 58 1.12 17.78 3.52
C GLY A 58 1.67 16.55 4.25
N GLU A 59 0.90 16.03 5.19
CA GLU A 59 1.31 14.96 6.10
C GLU A 59 1.27 13.60 5.41
N GLN A 60 2.42 12.91 5.39
CA GLN A 60 2.55 11.55 4.87
C GLN A 60 3.08 10.64 5.98
N PHE A 61 2.50 9.45 6.12
CA PHE A 61 2.96 8.48 7.10
C PHE A 61 4.03 7.59 6.47
N LYS A 62 5.29 7.76 6.88
CA LYS A 62 6.40 6.92 6.43
C LYS A 62 6.40 5.62 7.22
N VAL A 63 5.98 4.56 6.56
CA VAL A 63 5.86 3.21 7.10
C VAL A 63 7.23 2.54 7.10
N THR A 64 7.65 2.08 8.28
CA THR A 64 8.88 1.30 8.47
C THR A 64 8.57 -0.20 8.56
N SER A 65 7.42 -0.55 9.12
CA SER A 65 6.96 -1.94 9.23
C SER A 65 5.47 -2.02 8.97
N VAL A 66 5.01 -3.10 8.34
CA VAL A 66 3.59 -3.33 8.09
C VAL A 66 3.27 -4.80 8.29
N LYS A 67 2.17 -5.03 9.00
CA LYS A 67 1.55 -6.33 9.22
C LYS A 67 0.20 -6.30 8.52
N VAL A 68 0.08 -7.12 7.49
CA VAL A 68 -1.19 -7.36 6.80
C VAL A 68 -1.88 -8.50 7.51
N SER A 69 -3.10 -8.27 7.97
CA SER A 69 -3.94 -9.37 8.42
C SER A 69 -4.68 -9.89 7.20
N PRO A 70 -4.39 -11.11 6.71
CA PRO A 70 -5.09 -11.65 5.56
C PRO A 70 -6.60 -11.70 5.86
N PRO A 71 -7.44 -11.54 4.84
CA PRO A 71 -8.86 -11.73 4.99
C PRO A 71 -9.05 -13.23 5.20
N THR A 72 -9.78 -13.64 6.22
CA THR A 72 -10.09 -15.06 6.48
C THR A 72 -10.99 -15.70 5.39
N GLY A 73 -11.19 -15.03 4.25
CA GLY A 73 -12.02 -15.47 3.12
C GLY A 73 -11.18 -16.08 1.99
N ARG A 74 -11.45 -17.35 1.67
CA ARG A 74 -10.79 -18.09 0.57
C ARG A 74 -11.00 -17.41 -0.81
N GLU A 75 -12.12 -16.72 -1.00
CA GLU A 75 -12.43 -15.94 -2.23
C GLU A 75 -11.60 -14.65 -2.36
N SER A 76 -11.28 -13.99 -1.23
CA SER A 76 -10.48 -12.77 -1.21
C SER A 76 -9.03 -13.04 -1.61
N MET A 77 -8.47 -14.20 -1.27
CA MET A 77 -7.13 -14.62 -1.73
C MET A 77 -7.07 -14.84 -3.26
N ILE A 78 -8.13 -15.41 -3.86
CA ILE A 78 -8.17 -15.63 -5.31
C ILE A 78 -8.27 -14.29 -6.03
N ARG A 79 -9.11 -13.36 -5.54
CA ARG A 79 -9.22 -12.01 -6.11
C ARG A 79 -7.97 -11.15 -5.88
N TYR A 80 -7.26 -11.34 -4.78
CA TYR A 80 -5.96 -10.73 -4.51
C TYR A 80 -4.88 -11.17 -5.51
N LEU A 81 -4.88 -12.45 -5.90
CA LEU A 81 -3.96 -12.99 -6.91
C LEU A 81 -4.40 -12.70 -8.35
N SER A 82 -5.70 -12.72 -8.62
CA SER A 82 -6.27 -12.56 -9.96
C SER A 82 -6.63 -11.11 -10.33
N GLY A 83 -6.67 -10.19 -9.37
CA GLY A 83 -7.35 -8.90 -9.52
C GLY A 83 -6.52 -7.74 -10.08
N GLY A 84 -5.18 -7.78 -10.07
CA GLY A 84 -4.46 -6.59 -10.54
C GLY A 84 -2.98 -6.54 -10.21
N LEU A 85 -2.23 -7.61 -10.48
CA LEU A 85 -0.77 -7.51 -10.40
C LEU A 85 -0.17 -6.64 -11.53
N PHE A 86 -0.92 -6.40 -12.63
CA PHE A 86 -0.46 -5.56 -13.74
C PHE A 86 -1.63 -4.94 -14.53
N LYS A 87 -2.07 -3.72 -14.21
CA LYS A 87 -2.81 -2.86 -15.15
C LYS A 87 -2.48 -1.38 -14.92
N GLY A 88 -1.66 -0.79 -15.79
CA GLY A 88 -1.44 0.66 -15.91
C GLY A 88 -0.24 1.19 -15.11
N VAL A 89 0.95 1.35 -15.71
CA VAL A 89 1.45 2.64 -16.27
C VAL A 89 1.69 3.68 -15.16
N GLY A 90 2.94 4.04 -14.81
CA GLY A 90 3.78 4.90 -15.64
C GLY A 90 4.62 4.20 -16.72
N GLU A 91 4.48 4.70 -17.95
CA GLU A 91 5.01 4.24 -19.22
C GLU A 91 6.54 4.29 -19.38
N VAL A 92 7.35 4.25 -18.32
CA VAL A 92 8.80 4.41 -18.48
C VAL A 92 9.56 3.46 -17.56
N THR A 93 10.09 2.41 -18.18
CA THR A 93 11.22 1.56 -17.72
C THR A 93 10.86 0.27 -16.98
N ALA A 94 10.29 -0.71 -17.69
CA ALA A 94 10.40 -2.11 -17.29
C ALA A 94 10.64 -3.01 -18.52
N LYS A 95 11.66 -2.65 -19.32
CA LYS A 95 12.29 -3.55 -20.29
C LYS A 95 13.75 -3.69 -19.86
N ASN A 96 14.22 -4.93 -19.73
CA ASN A 96 15.45 -5.36 -19.05
C ASN A 96 15.19 -5.42 -17.55
N ILE A 97 14.94 -6.59 -16.97
CA ILE A 97 15.93 -7.65 -16.84
C ILE A 97 15.22 -8.99 -17.04
N VAL A 98 15.56 -9.65 -18.14
CA VAL A 98 15.44 -11.10 -18.34
C VAL A 98 16.70 -11.74 -17.77
#